data_AF-A0A1Q3JR14-F1
#
_entry.id   AF-A0A1Q3JR14-F1
#
_cell.length_a   1.000
_cell.length_b   1.000
_cell.length_c   1.000
_cell.angle_alpha   90.00
_cell.angle_beta   90.00
_cell.angle_gamma   90.00
#
_symmetry.space_group_name_H-M   'P 1'
#
loop_
_entity.id
_entity.type
_entity.pdbx_description
1 polymer ?
#
loop_
_entity_poly.entity_id
_entity_poly.type
_entity_poly.pdbx_seq_one_letter_code
_entity_poly.pdbx_strand_id
1 'polypeptide(L)'
;MSYYNNNRDRMNYKKYHSIGCGIIGSGAIESAHRTVIQKRMKQSGQRWSTPGAQNMLNLRVVRKNQQWSKIVELAKTNFKQAA
;
A
#
# COMPACT_ATOMS: atom_id res chain seq x y z
N MET A 1 1.76 -27.87 16.38
CA MET A 1 1.43 -27.01 17.54
C MET A 1 2.40 -25.83 17.77
N SER A 2 3.67 -25.88 17.35
CA SER A 2 4.67 -24.83 17.68
C SER A 2 4.34 -23.45 17.12
N TYR A 3 3.86 -23.33 15.87
CA TYR A 3 3.59 -22.03 15.25
C TYR A 3 2.58 -21.18 16.04
N TYR A 4 1.44 -21.77 16.43
CA TYR A 4 0.41 -21.05 17.20
C TYR A 4 0.91 -20.64 18.59
N ASN A 5 1.68 -21.50 19.25
CA ASN A 5 2.25 -21.19 20.55
C ASN A 5 3.29 -20.07 20.46
N ASN A 6 4.15 -20.09 19.43
CA ASN A 6 5.19 -19.10 19.20
C ASN A 6 4.63 -17.71 18.81
N ASN A 7 3.41 -17.66 18.27
CA ASN A 7 2.75 -16.42 17.82
C ASN A 7 1.54 -16.04 18.69
N ARG A 8 1.44 -16.60 19.90
CA ARG A 8 0.30 -16.39 20.80
C ARG A 8 0.12 -14.92 21.20
N ASP A 9 1.22 -14.21 21.32
CA ASP A 9 1.30 -12.76 21.55
C ASP A 9 0.58 -11.95 20.45
N ARG A 10 0.62 -12.41 19.20
CA ARG A 10 -0.04 -11.77 18.04
C ARG A 10 -1.55 -12.01 17.98
N MET A 11 -2.07 -12.96 18.77
CA MET A 11 -3.48 -13.38 18.78
C MET A 11 -4.27 -12.79 19.95
N ASN A 12 -3.84 -11.66 20.53
CA ASN A 12 -4.58 -10.99 21.59
C ASN A 12 -5.78 -10.19 21.03
N TYR A 13 -6.75 -10.90 20.46
CA TYR A 13 -7.94 -10.33 19.82
C TYR A 13 -8.73 -9.42 20.76
N LYS A 14 -8.83 -9.79 22.05
CA LYS A 14 -9.53 -8.99 23.06
C LYS A 14 -8.90 -7.60 23.21
N LYS A 15 -7.57 -7.52 23.33
CA LYS A 15 -6.85 -6.25 23.43
C LYS A 15 -7.05 -5.40 22.18
N TYR A 16 -6.92 -5.98 20.99
CA TYR A 16 -7.06 -5.24 19.74
C TYR A 16 -8.49 -4.74 19.53
N HIS A 17 -9.49 -5.53 19.93
CA HIS A 17 -10.87 -5.09 19.94
C HIS A 17 -11.11 -3.94 20.93
N SER A 18 -10.55 -4.02 22.15
CA SER A 18 -10.76 -2.99 23.18
C SER A 18 -10.11 -1.64 22.85
N ILE A 19 -9.02 -1.63 22.08
CA ILE A 19 -8.38 -0.38 21.62
C ILE A 19 -8.97 0.16 20.30
N GLY A 20 -10.06 -0.43 19.82
CA GLY A 20 -10.76 0.05 18.63
C GLY A 20 -10.07 -0.27 17.30
N CYS A 21 -9.25 -1.33 17.22
CA CYS A 21 -8.65 -1.74 15.94
C CYS A 21 -9.68 -2.17 14.88
N GLY A 22 -10.96 -2.29 15.23
CA GLY A 22 -12.02 -2.63 14.28
C GLY A 22 -11.91 -4.05 13.76
N ILE A 23 -12.07 -4.24 12.45
CA ILE A 23 -12.03 -5.55 11.80
C ILE A 23 -10.62 -6.15 11.89
N ILE A 24 -10.49 -7.29 12.57
CA ILE A 24 -9.23 -8.01 12.69
C ILE A 24 -9.15 -9.06 11.57
N GLY A 25 -8.65 -8.64 10.40
CA GLY A 25 -8.48 -9.51 9.24
C GLY A 25 -7.58 -8.89 8.17
N SER A 26 -6.95 -9.72 7.35
CA SER A 26 -6.01 -9.28 6.31
C SER A 26 -6.67 -8.91 4.98
N GLY A 27 -7.98 -9.12 4.81
CA GLY A 27 -8.66 -8.99 3.52
C GLY A 27 -8.49 -7.63 2.84
N ALA A 28 -8.59 -6.52 3.59
CA ALA A 28 -8.35 -5.18 3.05
C ALA A 28 -6.90 -4.98 2.57
N ILE A 29 -5.94 -5.48 3.34
CA ILE A 29 -4.51 -5.42 3.01
C ILE A 29 -4.19 -6.30 1.79
N GLU A 30 -4.74 -7.50 1.73
CA GLU A 30 -4.57 -8.41 0.59
C GLU A 30 -5.19 -7.86 -0.69
N SER A 31 -6.36 -7.23 -0.57
CA SER A 31 -7.02 -6.54 -1.68
C SER A 31 -6.18 -5.36 -2.20
N ALA A 32 -5.65 -4.53 -1.30
CA ALA A 32 -4.74 -3.44 -1.67
C ALA A 32 -3.46 -3.97 -2.33
N HIS A 33 -2.84 -5.01 -1.77
CA HIS A 33 -1.66 -5.66 -2.34
C HIS A 33 -1.94 -6.17 -3.77
N ARG A 34 -3.08 -6.82 -4.00
CA ARG A 34 -3.47 -7.32 -5.33
C ARG A 34 -3.74 -6.20 -6.33
N THR A 35 -4.48 -5.17 -5.92
CA THR A 35 -5.01 -4.14 -6.85
C THR A 35 -4.08 -2.96 -7.06
N VAL A 36 -3.29 -2.58 -6.05
CA VAL A 36 -2.32 -1.48 -6.12
C VAL A 36 -0.97 -2.00 -6.60
N ILE A 37 -0.41 -3.00 -5.92
CA ILE A 37 0.97 -3.45 -6.16
C ILE A 37 1.01 -4.46 -7.31
N GLN A 38 0.43 -5.65 -7.14
CA GLN A 38 0.61 -6.76 -8.09
C GLN A 38 0.11 -6.42 -9.49
N LYS A 39 -1.05 -5.76 -9.59
CA LYS A 39 -1.65 -5.37 -10.88
C LYS A 39 -0.70 -4.54 -11.76
N ARG A 40 0.24 -3.80 -11.17
CA ARG A 40 1.29 -3.11 -11.91
C ARG A 40 2.58 -3.89 -11.91
N MET A 41 3.13 -4.20 -10.73
CA MET A 41 4.54 -4.56 -10.55
C MET A 41 4.91 -5.98 -10.96
N LYS A 42 3.94 -6.88 -11.19
CA LYS A 42 4.18 -8.29 -11.54
C LYS A 42 3.96 -8.62 -13.02
N GLN A 43 3.81 -7.63 -13.89
CA GLN A 43 3.61 -7.90 -15.32
C GLN A 43 4.94 -8.29 -15.99
N SER A 44 4.84 -9.06 -17.07
CA SER A 44 6.03 -9.53 -17.83
C SER A 44 6.90 -8.36 -18.31
N GLY A 45 8.21 -8.56 -18.28
CA GLY A 45 9.21 -7.59 -18.76
C GLY A 45 9.45 -6.38 -17.85
N GLN A 46 8.76 -6.27 -16.72
CA GLN A 46 8.98 -5.15 -15.81
C GLN A 46 10.16 -5.36 -14.89
N ARG A 47 10.98 -4.31 -14.74
CA ARG A 47 12.05 -4.23 -13.76
C ARG A 47 11.90 -2.91 -13.01
N TRP A 48 12.05 -2.96 -11.69
CA TRP A 48 11.89 -1.80 -10.84
C TRP A 48 13.09 -1.68 -9.91
N SER A 49 13.68 -0.50 -9.83
CA SER A 49 14.49 -0.13 -8.69
C SER A 49 13.56 0.15 -7.49
N THR A 50 14.06 0.01 -6.26
CA THR A 50 13.26 0.33 -5.06
C THR A 50 12.67 1.75 -5.10
N PRO A 51 13.44 2.80 -5.48
CA PRO A 51 12.88 4.15 -5.60
C PRO A 51 11.85 4.27 -6.74
N GLY A 52 12.11 3.65 -7.89
CA GLY A 52 11.18 3.67 -9.03
C GLY A 52 9.86 2.95 -8.73
N ALA A 53 9.93 1.82 -8.01
CA ALA A 53 8.76 1.11 -7.54
C ALA A 53 7.92 2.00 -6.62
N GLN A 54 8.55 2.63 -5.62
CA GLN A 54 7.86 3.51 -4.67
C GLN A 54 7.15 4.67 -5.38
N ASN A 55 7.84 5.36 -6.30
CA ASN A 55 7.26 6.48 -7.05
C ASN A 55 6.02 6.06 -7.84
N MET A 56 6.09 4.90 -8.52
CA MET A 56 4.95 4.36 -9.26
C MET A 56 3.81 3.93 -8.33
N LEU A 57 4.10 3.33 -7.17
CA LEU A 57 3.07 2.97 -6.20
C LEU A 57 2.36 4.20 -5.62
N ASN A 58 3.09 5.29 -5.33
CA ASN A 58 2.51 6.54 -4.86
C ASN A 58 1.46 7.06 -5.86
N LEU A 59 1.80 7.11 -7.15
CA LEU A 59 0.85 7.51 -8.21
C LEU A 59 -0.38 6.59 -8.26
N ARG A 60 -0.20 5.27 -8.09
CA ARG A 60 -1.31 4.32 -8.08
C ARG A 60 -2.23 4.48 -6.88
N VAL A 61 -1.68 4.74 -5.69
CA VAL A 61 -2.45 5.01 -4.47
C VAL A 61 -3.31 6.25 -4.68
N VAL A 62 -2.72 7.36 -5.12
CA VAL A 62 -3.45 8.61 -5.39
C VAL A 62 -4.57 8.40 -6.41
N ARG A 63 -4.29 7.65 -7.49
CA ARG A 63 -5.32 7.32 -8.49
C ARG A 63 -6.44 6.44 -7.93
N LYS A 64 -6.12 5.43 -7.11
CA LYS A 64 -7.11 4.53 -6.50
C LYS A 64 -7.98 5.25 -5.47
N ASN A 65 -7.43 6.26 -4.80
CA ASN A 65 -8.16 7.14 -3.90
C ASN A 65 -8.95 8.24 -4.63
N GLN A 66 -9.02 8.23 -5.97
CA GLN A 66 -9.71 9.24 -6.78
C GLN A 66 -9.15 10.66 -6.59
N GLN A 67 -7.89 10.78 -6.20
CA GLN A 67 -7.22 12.05 -5.88
C GLN A 67 -6.29 12.53 -7.00
N TRP A 68 -6.55 12.14 -8.26
CA TRP A 68 -5.68 12.45 -9.39
C TRP A 68 -5.51 13.95 -9.65
N SER A 69 -6.52 14.75 -9.28
CA SER A 69 -6.46 16.22 -9.34
C SER A 69 -5.22 16.79 -8.64
N LYS A 70 -4.80 16.21 -7.51
CA LYS A 70 -3.60 16.62 -6.76
C LYS A 70 -2.32 16.46 -7.60
N ILE A 71 -2.23 15.39 -8.39
CA ILE A 71 -1.07 15.17 -9.28
C ILE A 71 -1.09 16.18 -10.43
N VAL A 72 -2.27 16.44 -11.00
CA VAL A 72 -2.42 17.43 -12.09
C VAL A 72 -2.05 18.84 -11.60
N GLU A 73 -2.46 19.21 -10.39
CA GLU A 73 -2.08 20.48 -9.77
C GLU A 73 -0.58 20.55 -9.51
N LEU A 74 -0.01 19.52 -8.88
CA LEU A 74 1.43 19.43 -8.62
C LEU A 74 2.27 19.50 -9.90
N ALA A 75 1.80 18.87 -10.99
CA ALA A 75 2.47 18.90 -12.28
C ALA A 75 2.42 20.30 -12.95
N LYS A 76 1.41 21.11 -12.64
CA LYS A 76 1.31 22.50 -13.12
C LYS A 76 2.23 23.43 -12.33
N THR A 77 2.44 23.14 -11.06
CA THR A 77 3.29 23.92 -10.16
C THR A 77 4.75 23.51 -10.35
N ASN A 78 5.39 24.06 -11.39
CA ASN A 78 6.85 24.08 -11.61
C ASN A 78 7.61 22.73 -11.63
N PHE A 79 7.78 22.16 -12.83
CA PHE A 79 8.93 21.28 -13.13
C PHE A 79 10.24 22.04 -13.44
N LYS A 80 10.19 23.39 -13.49
CA LYS A 80 11.30 24.24 -13.98
C LYS A 80 12.45 24.49 -12.99
N GLN A 81 12.50 23.83 -11.83
CA GLN A 81 13.49 24.14 -10.79
C GLN A 81 14.25 22.92 -10.26
N ALA A 82 14.46 21.92 -11.12
CA ALA A 82 15.35 20.79 -10.83
C ALA A 82 16.04 20.31 -12.11
N ALA A 83 16.89 21.16 -12.67
CA ALA A 83 17.97 20.81 -13.59
C ALA A 83 19.17 21.70 -13.26
#